data_AF-A0A4Q3AAH1-F1
#
_entry.id   AF-A0A4Q3AAH1-F1
#
_cell.length_a   1.000
_cell.length_b   1.000
_cell.length_c   1.000
_cell.angle_alpha   90.00
_cell.angle_beta   90.00
_cell.angle_gamma   90.00
#
_symmetry.space_group_name_H-M   'P 1'
#
loop_
_entity.id
_entity.type
_entity.pdbx_description
1 polymer ?
#
loop_
_entity_poly.entity_id
_entity_poly.type
_entity_poly.pdbx_seq_one_letter_code
_entity_poly.pdbx_strand_id
1 'polypeptide(L)'
;MKVIARYLLVCCAVVMALGCSSEPSDEKGKAACYEMEFGTLPPAGVTGIQAKQIVVGDAARAWLRFEATPEIVDSLLKRFTPSDRQTFDEHSGGDNTP
;
A
#
# COMPACT_ATOMS: atom_id res chain seq x y z
N MET A 1 -14.75 28.46 -33.23
CA MET A 1 -14.29 27.13 -32.78
C MET A 1 -14.28 27.11 -31.24
N LYS A 2 -15.33 26.55 -30.60
CA LYS A 2 -15.48 26.43 -29.14
C LYS A 2 -16.18 25.11 -28.82
N VAL A 3 -15.49 23.98 -28.97
CA VAL A 3 -16.08 22.64 -28.67
C VAL A 3 -15.17 21.75 -27.82
N ILE A 4 -13.92 22.13 -27.58
CA ILE A 4 -12.94 21.22 -26.94
C ILE A 4 -13.06 21.22 -25.39
N ALA A 5 -13.54 22.30 -24.78
CA ALA A 5 -13.55 22.46 -23.33
C ALA A 5 -14.61 21.63 -22.58
N ARG A 6 -15.63 21.09 -23.28
CA ARG A 6 -16.71 20.33 -22.63
C ARG A 6 -16.42 18.83 -22.47
N TYR A 7 -15.50 18.27 -23.26
CA TYR A 7 -15.17 16.84 -23.17
C TYR A 7 -14.12 16.52 -22.11
N LEU A 8 -13.19 17.44 -21.85
CA LEU A 8 -12.13 17.24 -20.87
C LEU A 8 -12.68 17.13 -19.43
N LEU A 9 -13.79 17.83 -19.16
CA LEU A 9 -14.39 17.90 -17.82
C LEU A 9 -15.23 16.66 -17.49
N VAL A 10 -15.71 15.93 -18.51
CA VAL A 10 -16.51 14.70 -18.31
C VAL A 10 -15.62 13.51 -17.96
N CYS A 11 -14.40 13.40 -18.50
CA CYS A 11 -13.48 12.33 -18.11
C CYS A 11 -13.05 12.43 -16.64
N CYS A 12 -12.90 13.65 -16.10
CA CYS A 12 -12.48 13.83 -14.71
C CYS A 12 -13.59 13.43 -13.71
N ALA A 13 -14.86 13.62 -14.07
CA ALA A 13 -15.99 13.24 -13.21
C ALA A 13 -16.29 11.73 -13.23
N VAL A 14 -16.04 11.04 -14.35
CA VAL A 14 -16.28 9.58 -14.44
C VAL A 14 -15.18 8.78 -13.72
N VAL A 15 -13.94 9.27 -13.68
CA VAL A 15 -12.84 8.62 -12.94
C VAL A 15 -12.99 8.79 -11.42
N MET A 16 -13.69 9.82 -10.95
CA MET A 16 -13.94 10.02 -9.51
C MET A 16 -15.13 9.23 -8.95
N ALA A 17 -15.99 8.66 -9.80
CA ALA A 17 -17.22 7.97 -9.35
C ALA A 17 -17.06 6.46 -9.15
N LEU A 18 -15.96 5.85 -9.61
CA LEU A 18 -15.72 4.42 -9.51
C LEU A 18 -14.40 4.25 -8.78
N GLY A 19 -14.45 3.88 -7.50
CA GLY A 19 -13.24 3.51 -6.77
C GLY A 19 -12.50 2.44 -7.55
N CYS A 20 -11.38 2.81 -8.17
CA CYS A 20 -10.56 1.89 -8.93
C CYS A 20 -9.86 0.97 -7.93
N SER A 21 -10.35 -0.25 -7.83
CA SER A 21 -9.70 -1.33 -7.11
C SER A 21 -8.78 -2.05 -8.07
N SER A 22 -7.46 -1.93 -7.91
CA SER A 22 -6.48 -2.68 -8.71
C SER A 22 -5.90 -3.83 -7.90
N GLU A 23 -6.13 -5.06 -8.37
CA GLU A 23 -5.54 -6.29 -7.85
C GLU A 23 -4.66 -6.90 -8.95
N PRO A 24 -3.33 -7.03 -8.77
CA PRO A 24 -2.49 -7.71 -9.75
C PRO A 24 -2.84 -9.19 -9.79
N SER A 25 -3.25 -9.66 -10.97
CA SER A 25 -3.60 -11.07 -11.20
C SER A 25 -2.40 -11.91 -11.64
N ASP A 26 -1.38 -11.28 -12.22
CA ASP A 26 -0.16 -11.93 -12.69
C ASP A 26 0.96 -11.94 -11.64
N GLU A 27 1.83 -12.95 -11.71
CA GLU A 27 2.93 -13.14 -10.77
C GLU A 27 3.95 -11.99 -10.80
N LYS A 28 4.13 -11.32 -11.94
CA LYS A 28 5.03 -10.18 -12.06
C LYS A 28 4.46 -8.95 -11.31
N GLY A 29 3.17 -8.67 -11.47
CA GLY A 29 2.49 -7.62 -10.72
C GLY A 29 2.52 -7.86 -9.21
N LYS A 30 2.30 -9.11 -8.77
CA LYS A 30 2.41 -9.51 -7.36
C LYS A 30 3.82 -9.33 -6.81
N ALA A 31 4.84 -9.76 -7.54
CA ALA A 31 6.24 -9.59 -7.15
C ALA A 31 6.64 -8.11 -7.06
N ALA A 32 6.13 -7.27 -7.99
CA ALA A 32 6.35 -5.83 -7.96
C ALA A 32 5.69 -5.17 -6.73
N CYS A 33 4.51 -5.62 -6.31
CA CYS A 33 3.90 -5.14 -5.06
C CYS A 33 4.73 -5.51 -3.81
N TYR A 34 5.34 -6.70 -3.79
CA TYR A 34 6.24 -7.08 -2.70
C TYR A 34 7.52 -6.22 -2.71
N GLU A 35 8.09 -5.99 -3.89
CA GLU A 35 9.28 -5.14 -4.06
C GLU A 35 9.02 -3.70 -3.65
N MET A 36 7.83 -3.16 -3.91
CA MET A 36 7.45 -1.82 -3.49
C MET A 36 7.47 -1.66 -1.96
N GLU A 37 6.97 -2.63 -1.21
CA GLU A 37 6.89 -2.51 0.26
C GLU A 37 8.20 -2.85 0.98
N PHE A 38 8.99 -3.78 0.44
CA PHE A 38 10.19 -4.29 1.11
C PHE A 38 11.51 -3.89 0.43
N GLY A 39 11.45 -3.24 -0.74
CA GLY A 39 12.60 -2.78 -1.53
C GLY A 39 13.38 -3.89 -2.23
N THR A 40 12.87 -5.12 -2.24
CA THR A 40 13.54 -6.30 -2.82
C THR A 40 12.53 -7.25 -3.41
N LEU A 41 12.91 -8.00 -4.45
CA LEU A 41 12.09 -9.09 -4.98
C LEU A 41 11.79 -10.17 -3.92
N PRO A 42 10.63 -10.86 -4.02
CA PRO A 42 10.25 -11.89 -3.08
C PRO A 42 11.27 -13.06 -3.11
N PRO A 43 11.82 -13.48 -1.96
CA PRO A 43 12.73 -14.61 -1.88
C PRO A 43 11.98 -15.94 -2.08
N ALA A 44 12.71 -17.04 -2.32
CA ALA A 44 12.15 -18.35 -2.66
C ALA A 44 11.22 -18.99 -1.59
N GLY A 45 11.16 -18.42 -0.39
CA GLY A 45 10.24 -18.84 0.68
C GLY A 45 9.00 -17.94 0.84
N VAL A 46 8.81 -16.94 -0.02
CA VAL A 46 7.59 -16.10 -0.06
C VAL A 46 6.68 -16.61 -1.17
N THR A 47 5.47 -17.00 -0.81
CA THR A 47 4.46 -17.58 -1.72
C THR A 47 3.09 -16.95 -1.50
N GLY A 48 2.13 -17.27 -2.37
CA GLY A 48 0.73 -16.88 -2.16
C GLY A 48 0.50 -15.37 -2.10
N ILE A 49 1.30 -14.58 -2.83
CA ILE A 49 1.24 -13.12 -2.77
C ILE A 49 -0.12 -12.64 -3.30
N GLN A 50 -0.80 -11.85 -2.49
CA GLN A 50 -2.04 -11.15 -2.78
C GLN A 50 -1.85 -9.68 -2.43
N ALA A 51 -2.23 -8.80 -3.34
CA ALA A 51 -2.15 -7.37 -3.11
C ALA A 51 -3.40 -6.70 -3.64
N LYS A 52 -3.78 -5.58 -3.02
CA LYS A 52 -4.90 -4.76 -3.47
C LYS A 52 -4.65 -3.32 -3.11
N GLN A 53 -4.97 -2.44 -4.03
CA GLN A 53 -5.05 -1.01 -3.80
C GLN A 53 -6.50 -0.57 -4.03
N ILE A 54 -7.03 0.18 -3.07
CA ILE A 54 -8.36 0.76 -3.12
C ILE A 54 -8.19 2.27 -3.03
N VAL A 55 -8.65 2.98 -4.05
CA VAL A 55 -8.69 4.45 -4.07
C VAL A 55 -10.15 4.89 -4.05
N VAL A 56 -10.52 5.71 -3.07
CA VAL A 56 -11.86 6.31 -2.94
C VAL A 56 -11.70 7.81 -2.73
N GLY A 57 -12.05 8.60 -3.76
CA GLY A 57 -11.81 10.05 -3.74
C GLY A 57 -10.31 10.37 -3.65
N ASP A 58 -9.92 11.07 -2.59
CA ASP A 58 -8.55 11.42 -2.22
C ASP A 58 -7.90 10.44 -1.24
N ALA A 59 -8.65 9.46 -0.72
CA ALA A 59 -8.14 8.44 0.18
C ALA A 59 -7.65 7.21 -0.60
N ALA A 60 -6.44 6.74 -0.27
CA ALA A 60 -5.89 5.48 -0.77
C ALA A 60 -5.60 4.53 0.40
N ARG A 61 -5.97 3.26 0.23
CA ARG A 61 -5.55 2.16 1.11
C ARG A 61 -4.95 1.05 0.28
N ALA A 62 -3.84 0.48 0.74
CA ALA A 62 -3.22 -0.69 0.14
C ALA A 62 -3.07 -1.78 1.20
N TRP A 63 -3.15 -3.04 0.76
CA TRP A 63 -2.76 -4.17 1.59
C TRP A 63 -1.99 -5.19 0.76
N LEU A 64 -1.09 -5.88 1.46
CA LEU A 64 -0.26 -6.95 0.93
C LEU A 64 -0.35 -8.14 1.90
N ARG A 65 -0.62 -9.32 1.36
CA ARG A 65 -0.67 -10.59 2.09
C ARG A 65 0.19 -11.60 1.35
N PHE A 66 0.97 -12.38 2.08
CA PHE A 66 1.78 -13.46 1.53
C PHE A 66 2.02 -14.52 2.62
N GLU A 67 2.43 -15.70 2.18
CA GLU A 67 2.94 -16.77 3.03
C GLU A 67 4.46 -16.69 3.03
N ALA A 68 5.08 -16.96 4.18
CA ALA A 68 6.54 -16.91 4.34
C ALA A 68 7.03 -17.98 5.31
N THR A 69 8.27 -18.42 5.16
CA THR A 69 8.92 -19.27 6.16
C THR A 69 9.19 -18.48 7.45
N PRO A 70 9.29 -19.14 8.62
CA PRO A 70 9.57 -18.45 9.89
C PRO A 70 10.83 -17.58 9.85
N GLU A 71 11.88 -18.02 9.16
CA GLU A 71 13.15 -17.29 9.05
C GLU A 71 12.98 -15.97 8.28
N ILE A 72 12.11 -15.96 7.26
CA ILE A 72 11.78 -14.75 6.50
C ILE A 72 10.95 -13.80 7.36
N VAL A 73 9.98 -14.31 8.11
CA VAL A 73 9.19 -13.50 9.04
C VAL A 73 10.10 -12.83 10.07
N ASP A 74 11.01 -13.57 10.70
CA ASP A 74 11.97 -13.03 11.67
C ASP A 74 12.88 -11.96 11.05
N SER A 75 13.33 -12.16 9.81
CA SER A 75 14.13 -11.18 9.08
C SER A 75 13.36 -9.89 8.81
N LEU A 76 12.09 -9.99 8.41
CA LEU A 76 11.22 -8.84 8.19
C LEU A 76 10.93 -8.11 9.50
N LEU A 77 10.64 -8.85 10.58
CA LEU A 77 10.36 -8.28 11.90
C LEU A 77 11.57 -7.54 12.48
N LYS A 78 12.80 -7.99 12.23
CA LYS A 78 14.03 -7.28 12.65
C LYS A 78 14.17 -5.88 12.05
N ARG A 79 13.53 -5.60 10.90
CA ARG A 79 13.51 -4.25 10.32
C ARG A 79 12.58 -3.31 11.08
N PHE A 80 11.63 -3.83 11.82
CA PHE A 80 10.80 -3.05 12.71
C PHE A 80 11.53 -2.93 14.05
N THR A 81 11.98 -1.73 14.38
CA THR A 81 12.46 -1.46 15.73
C THR A 81 11.33 -1.74 16.72
N PRO A 82 11.62 -2.38 17.88
CA PRO A 82 10.66 -2.43 18.97
C PRO A 82 10.11 -1.03 19.21
N SER A 83 8.80 -0.90 19.36
CA SER A 83 8.19 0.39 19.69
C SER A 83 8.83 0.89 20.98
N ASP A 84 9.65 1.92 20.88
CA ASP A 84 10.27 2.53 22.04
C ASP A 84 9.22 3.41 22.70
N ARG A 85 8.58 2.83 23.71
CA ARG A 85 7.57 3.51 24.51
C ARG A 85 8.10 4.80 25.12
N GLN A 86 9.38 4.86 25.49
CA GLN A 86 9.98 6.06 26.05
C GLN A 86 10.10 7.15 24.97
N THR A 87 10.61 6.81 23.78
CA THR A 87 10.65 7.74 22.64
C THR A 87 9.24 8.21 22.22
N PHE A 88 8.24 7.32 22.28
CA PHE A 88 6.85 7.67 22.03
C PHE A 88 6.34 8.65 23.10
N ASP A 89 6.47 8.33 24.39
CA ASP A 89 5.99 9.16 25.49
C ASP A 89 6.69 10.54 25.53
N GLU A 90 7.98 10.62 25.16
CA GLU A 90 8.75 11.87 25.08
C GLU A 90 8.33 12.78 23.91
N HIS A 91 7.87 12.22 22.80
CA HIS A 91 7.52 12.96 21.58
C HIS A 91 6.00 13.06 21.29
N SER A 92 5.17 12.30 22.00
CA SER A 92 3.71 12.31 21.85
C SER A 92 3.00 13.35 22.72
N GLY A 93 3.74 14.18 23.45
CA GLY A 93 3.23 15.30 24.25
C GLY A 93 2.65 16.45 23.42
N GLY A 94 1.58 16.19 22.67
CA GLY A 94 0.68 17.20 22.11
C GLY A 94 -0.68 17.16 22.81
N ASP A 95 -1.53 18.17 22.56
CA ASP A 95 -2.83 18.40 23.22
C ASP A 95 -3.89 17.26 23.03
N ASN A 96 -3.50 16.10 22.51
CA ASN A 96 -4.36 14.95 22.20
C ASN A 96 -3.94 13.66 22.91
N THR A 97 -3.23 13.75 24.04
CA THR A 97 -3.14 12.66 25.03
C THR A 97 -4.45 12.56 25.83
N PRO A 98 -4.99 11.36 26.07
CA PRO A 98 -6.23 11.19 26.86
C PRO A 98 -6.09 11.65 28.31
#